data_AF-A0A8H2X0H5-F1
#
_entry.id   AF-A0A8H2X0H5-F1
#
_cell.length_a   1.000
_cell.length_b   1.000
_cell.length_c   1.000
_cell.angle_alpha   90.00
_cell.angle_beta   90.00
_cell.angle_gamma   90.00
#
_symmetry.space_group_name_H-M   'P 1'
#
loop_
_entity.id
_entity.type
_entity.pdbx_description
1 polymer ?
#
loop_
_entity_poly.entity_id
_entity_poly.type
_entity_poly.pdbx_seq_one_letter_code
_entity_poly.pdbx_strand_id
1 'polypeptide(L)'
;MPDAASDLETSPQTTSHIVSFLSGGVGGISAVLVGHPFDLTKTRLQTAPAGAYTGALDVVKKTLARDGVKGMYRGMGPPLAGVTPIFAISFWAYDLGKKITLSLGELAFAGFFSAIPTTLVAGPAERVKVLLQIQGQGGQSTYNGPVDVVRQLYREGGLRSIFRGTAATLARDGPGSAAYFVAYEVAKKRLTPAGSDPSQLNLSAVVLAGGLAGVAMWSVAIPPDVIKSRLQSAPSGTYSGFIDCTRKTIAKDGVKALWKGFGPAMARAFPANAATFLGVEASKKLLENAF
;
A
#
# COMPACT_ATOMS: atom_id res chain seq x y z
N MET A 1 -11.37 -39.95 37.94
CA MET A 1 -10.79 -38.77 37.24
C MET A 1 -9.95 -39.32 36.09
N PRO A 2 -10.47 -39.34 34.86
CA PRO A 2 -9.67 -39.55 33.65
C PRO A 2 -9.23 -38.21 33.07
N ASP A 3 -8.03 -38.21 32.50
CA ASP A 3 -7.26 -37.07 31.99
C ASP A 3 -8.01 -36.17 31.00
N ALA A 4 -8.05 -34.88 31.31
CA ALA A 4 -8.48 -33.80 30.42
C ALA A 4 -7.33 -33.35 29.51
N ALA A 5 -6.71 -34.28 28.78
CA ALA A 5 -5.56 -33.99 27.91
C ALA A 5 -5.54 -34.82 26.61
N SER A 6 -6.71 -35.22 26.08
CA SER A 6 -6.82 -35.70 24.70
C SER A 6 -7.86 -34.90 23.92
N ASP A 7 -7.50 -34.59 22.68
CA ASP A 7 -8.38 -34.21 21.57
C ASP A 7 -8.81 -32.74 21.47
N LEU A 8 -7.82 -31.87 21.23
CA LEU A 8 -8.03 -30.71 20.36
C LEU A 8 -7.94 -31.17 18.89
N GLU A 9 -8.92 -31.97 18.43
CA GLU A 9 -9.13 -32.15 16.99
C GLU A 9 -9.59 -30.80 16.42
N THR A 10 -8.66 -30.06 15.82
CA THR A 10 -9.02 -28.85 15.08
C THR A 10 -9.91 -29.23 13.91
N SER A 11 -11.17 -28.76 13.94
CA SER A 11 -12.13 -28.94 12.84
C SER A 11 -11.51 -28.63 11.46
N PRO A 12 -11.85 -29.38 10.40
CA PRO A 12 -11.35 -29.15 9.04
C PRO A 12 -11.52 -27.70 8.54
N GLN A 13 -12.55 -27.00 9.03
CA GLN A 13 -12.77 -25.59 8.73
C GLN A 13 -11.71 -24.69 9.38
N THR A 14 -11.36 -24.94 10.65
CA THR A 14 -10.33 -24.19 11.38
C THR A 14 -8.95 -24.35 10.72
N THR A 15 -8.59 -25.57 10.31
CA THR A 15 -7.34 -25.84 9.58
C THR A 15 -7.32 -25.07 8.25
N SER A 16 -8.42 -25.06 7.49
CA SER A 16 -8.55 -24.31 6.23
C SER A 16 -8.39 -22.79 6.42
N HIS A 17 -8.92 -22.23 7.50
CA HIS A 17 -8.74 -20.80 7.83
C HIS A 17 -7.29 -20.47 8.20
N ILE A 18 -6.62 -21.32 8.97
CA ILE A 18 -5.21 -21.13 9.35
C ILE A 18 -4.32 -21.20 8.10
N VAL A 19 -4.51 -22.21 7.24
CA VAL A 19 -3.75 -22.34 5.99
C VAL A 19 -3.96 -21.11 5.11
N SER A 20 -5.20 -20.63 4.97
CA SER A 20 -5.51 -19.43 4.18
C SER A 20 -4.86 -18.16 4.75
N PHE A 21 -4.87 -18.00 6.08
CA PHE A 21 -4.24 -16.88 6.76
C PHE A 21 -2.72 -16.87 6.58
N LEU A 22 -2.06 -18.01 6.83
CA LEU A 22 -0.60 -18.15 6.68
C LEU A 22 -0.17 -17.96 5.22
N SER A 23 -0.90 -18.57 4.28
CA SER A 23 -0.61 -18.44 2.85
C SER A 23 -0.79 -17.00 2.37
N GLY A 24 -1.84 -16.32 2.85
CA GLY A 24 -2.04 -14.89 2.64
C GLY A 24 -0.88 -14.04 3.18
N GLY A 25 -0.37 -14.36 4.37
CA GLY A 25 0.80 -13.71 4.96
C GLY A 25 2.06 -13.85 4.09
N VAL A 26 2.35 -15.06 3.61
CA VAL A 26 3.49 -15.32 2.69
C VAL A 26 3.31 -14.56 1.37
N GLY A 27 2.09 -14.54 0.82
CA GLY A 27 1.75 -13.73 -0.34
C GLY A 27 2.01 -12.24 -0.13
N GLY A 28 1.63 -11.71 1.03
CA GLY A 28 1.89 -10.33 1.44
C GLY A 28 3.36 -9.98 1.53
N ILE A 29 4.15 -10.82 2.20
CA ILE A 29 5.61 -10.66 2.30
C ILE A 29 6.23 -10.67 0.91
N SER A 30 5.82 -11.61 0.05
CA SER A 30 6.28 -11.71 -1.34
C SER A 30 5.96 -10.44 -2.14
N ALA A 31 4.76 -9.88 -1.96
CA ALA A 31 4.34 -8.63 -2.58
C ALA A 31 5.25 -7.45 -2.17
N VAL A 32 5.60 -7.38 -0.88
CA VAL A 32 6.47 -6.33 -0.35
C VAL A 32 7.89 -6.51 -0.88
N LEU A 33 8.45 -7.72 -0.87
CA LEU A 33 9.81 -7.98 -1.35
C LEU A 33 9.99 -7.60 -2.83
N VAL A 34 9.02 -7.92 -3.68
CA VAL A 34 9.10 -7.61 -5.12
C VAL A 34 8.67 -6.17 -5.41
N GLY A 35 7.68 -5.65 -4.69
CA GLY A 35 7.14 -4.31 -4.93
C GLY A 35 7.95 -3.16 -4.33
N HIS A 36 8.73 -3.40 -3.28
CA HIS A 36 9.39 -2.34 -2.52
C HIS A 36 10.42 -1.53 -3.32
N PRO A 37 11.23 -2.11 -4.23
CA PRO A 37 12.12 -1.34 -5.10
C PRO A 37 11.37 -0.29 -5.95
N PHE A 38 10.16 -0.61 -6.42
CA PHE A 38 9.32 0.32 -7.17
C PHE A 38 8.75 1.42 -6.26
N ASP A 39 8.29 1.05 -5.06
CA ASP A 39 7.82 2.01 -4.06
C ASP A 39 8.92 3.01 -3.67
N LEU A 40 10.14 2.53 -3.45
CA LEU A 40 11.28 3.40 -3.15
C LEU A 40 11.57 4.34 -4.32
N THR A 41 11.59 3.80 -5.54
CA THR A 41 11.81 4.61 -6.75
C THR A 41 10.75 5.69 -6.90
N LYS A 42 9.48 5.34 -6.68
CA LYS A 42 8.36 6.28 -6.65
C LYS A 42 8.57 7.37 -5.61
N THR A 43 8.73 7.01 -4.34
CA THR A 43 8.85 7.97 -3.22
C THR A 43 10.02 8.92 -3.44
N ARG A 44 11.17 8.43 -3.92
CA ARG A 44 12.32 9.28 -4.26
C ARG A 44 11.99 10.26 -5.37
N LEU A 45 11.37 9.82 -6.47
CA LEU A 45 10.95 10.75 -7.54
C LEU A 45 9.98 11.84 -7.06
N GLN A 46 9.08 11.51 -6.13
CA GLN A 46 8.07 12.43 -5.63
C GLN A 46 8.66 13.53 -4.74
N THR A 47 9.68 13.18 -3.95
CA THR A 47 10.25 14.03 -2.89
C THR A 47 11.56 14.71 -3.29
N ALA A 48 12.23 14.23 -4.34
CA ALA A 48 13.49 14.79 -4.79
C ALA A 48 13.36 16.26 -5.22
N PRO A 49 14.39 17.09 -4.97
CA PRO A 49 14.51 18.40 -5.58
C PRO A 49 14.48 18.32 -7.12
N ALA A 50 14.06 19.41 -7.77
CA ALA A 50 14.12 19.53 -9.22
C ALA A 50 15.57 19.30 -9.71
N GLY A 51 15.72 18.53 -10.80
CA GLY A 51 17.03 18.20 -11.38
C GLY A 51 17.81 17.08 -10.70
N ALA A 52 17.41 16.60 -9.51
CA ALA A 52 18.14 15.53 -8.82
C ALA A 52 18.11 14.18 -9.57
N TYR A 53 17.01 13.92 -10.28
CA TYR A 53 16.84 12.73 -11.11
C TYR A 53 16.24 13.08 -12.46
N THR A 54 16.72 12.42 -13.52
CA THR A 54 16.13 12.52 -14.87
C THR A 54 14.91 11.61 -15.05
N GLY A 55 14.77 10.58 -14.21
CA GLY A 55 13.64 9.65 -14.24
C GLY A 55 13.81 8.45 -13.30
N ALA A 56 12.89 7.48 -13.39
CA ALA A 56 12.86 6.30 -12.53
C ALA A 56 14.14 5.45 -12.66
N LEU A 57 14.64 5.23 -13.88
CA LEU A 57 15.86 4.47 -14.11
C LEU A 57 17.09 5.16 -13.51
N ASP A 58 17.14 6.49 -13.54
CA ASP A 58 18.22 7.25 -12.92
C ASP A 58 18.19 7.13 -11.39
N VAL A 59 17.00 7.11 -10.78
CA VAL A 59 16.86 6.79 -9.35
C VAL A 59 17.43 5.41 -9.05
N VAL A 60 17.06 4.37 -9.81
CA VAL A 60 17.55 3.01 -9.61
C VAL A 60 19.08 2.97 -9.75
N LYS A 61 19.63 3.50 -10.84
CA LYS A 61 21.08 3.52 -11.11
C LYS A 61 21.86 4.22 -10.00
N LYS A 62 21.45 5.44 -9.62
CA LYS A 62 22.10 6.21 -8.54
C LYS A 62 21.98 5.51 -7.19
N THR A 63 20.84 4.87 -6.91
CA THR A 63 20.64 4.12 -5.66
C THR A 63 21.57 2.91 -5.59
N LEU A 64 21.64 2.12 -6.65
CA LEU A 64 22.50 0.94 -6.71
C LEU A 64 23.98 1.32 -6.65
N ALA A 65 24.38 2.37 -7.36
CA ALA A 65 25.77 2.86 -7.35
C ALA A 65 26.20 3.35 -5.96
N ARG A 66 25.28 3.98 -5.20
CA ARG A 66 25.61 4.59 -3.91
C ARG A 66 25.47 3.65 -2.72
N ASP A 67 24.42 2.84 -2.71
CA ASP A 67 23.96 2.10 -1.54
C ASP A 67 23.81 0.59 -1.81
N GLY A 68 24.11 0.14 -3.02
CA GLY A 68 23.92 -1.24 -3.47
C GLY A 68 22.46 -1.70 -3.47
N VAL A 69 22.25 -3.01 -3.58
CA VAL A 69 20.92 -3.62 -3.59
C VAL A 69 20.17 -3.36 -2.28
N LYS A 70 20.86 -3.39 -1.14
CA LYS A 70 20.27 -3.08 0.17
C LYS A 70 19.65 -1.67 0.21
N GLY A 71 20.20 -0.73 -0.56
CA GLY A 71 19.65 0.62 -0.73
C GLY A 71 18.23 0.65 -1.29
N MET A 72 17.89 -0.30 -2.18
CA MET A 72 16.55 -0.44 -2.77
C MET A 72 15.50 -0.93 -1.77
N TYR A 73 15.93 -1.46 -0.62
CA TYR A 73 15.08 -2.03 0.42
C TYR A 73 14.94 -1.15 1.67
N ARG A 74 15.40 0.11 1.62
CA ARG A 74 15.26 1.05 2.74
C ARG A 74 13.78 1.32 3.04
N GLY A 75 13.43 1.26 4.32
CA GLY A 75 12.07 1.49 4.78
C GLY A 75 11.10 0.32 4.55
N MET A 76 11.60 -0.89 4.27
CA MET A 76 10.75 -2.08 4.09
C MET A 76 10.19 -2.63 5.42
N GLY A 77 10.79 -2.28 6.56
CA GLY A 77 10.32 -2.74 7.87
C GLY A 77 8.85 -2.43 8.17
N PRO A 78 8.41 -1.16 8.11
CA PRO A 78 7.01 -0.80 8.36
C PRO A 78 5.98 -1.54 7.49
N PRO A 79 6.12 -1.65 6.15
CA PRO A 79 5.16 -2.42 5.37
C PRO A 79 5.16 -3.91 5.69
N LEU A 80 6.31 -4.54 6.00
CA LEU A 80 6.35 -5.95 6.42
C LEU A 80 5.60 -6.17 7.74
N ALA A 81 5.81 -5.30 8.72
CA ALA A 81 5.08 -5.36 9.99
C ALA A 81 3.57 -5.15 9.83
N GLY A 82 3.17 -4.39 8.80
CA GLY A 82 1.78 -4.11 8.47
C GLY A 82 1.05 -5.23 7.70
N VAL A 83 1.76 -6.18 7.10
CA VAL A 83 1.16 -7.25 6.28
C VAL A 83 0.08 -7.99 7.04
N THR A 84 0.43 -8.58 8.19
CA THR A 84 -0.48 -9.43 8.96
C THR A 84 -1.71 -8.67 9.47
N PRO A 85 -1.59 -7.48 10.10
CA PRO A 85 -2.75 -6.69 10.50
C PRO A 85 -3.67 -6.30 9.33
N ILE A 86 -3.10 -5.91 8.18
CA ILE A 86 -3.88 -5.54 6.99
C ILE A 86 -4.71 -6.72 6.51
N PHE A 87 -4.13 -7.92 6.46
CA PHE A 87 -4.87 -9.12 6.08
C PHE A 87 -5.98 -9.46 7.07
N ALA A 88 -5.70 -9.40 8.38
CA ALA A 88 -6.72 -9.66 9.39
C ALA A 88 -7.93 -8.72 9.24
N ILE A 89 -7.69 -7.42 9.04
CA ILE A 89 -8.75 -6.42 8.80
C ILE A 89 -9.48 -6.70 7.48
N SER A 90 -8.73 -7.07 6.42
CA SER A 90 -9.31 -7.33 5.10
C SER A 90 -10.22 -8.56 5.09
N PHE A 91 -9.84 -9.65 5.78
CA PHE A 91 -10.68 -10.83 5.93
C PHE A 91 -11.96 -10.52 6.73
N TRP A 92 -11.82 -9.83 7.86
CA TRP A 92 -12.98 -9.40 8.65
C TRP A 92 -13.93 -8.52 7.83
N ALA A 93 -13.41 -7.53 7.10
CA ALA A 93 -14.21 -6.67 6.24
C ALA A 93 -14.86 -7.43 5.08
N TYR A 94 -14.16 -8.40 4.48
CA TYR A 94 -14.70 -9.23 3.41
C TYR A 94 -15.87 -10.10 3.89
N ASP A 95 -15.78 -10.69 5.08
CA ASP A 95 -16.86 -11.52 5.63
C ASP A 95 -18.11 -10.72 6.01
N LEU A 96 -17.94 -9.47 6.44
CA LEU A 96 -19.05 -8.52 6.60
C LEU A 96 -19.64 -8.11 5.25
N GLY A 97 -18.79 -7.85 4.25
CA GLY A 97 -19.17 -7.33 2.94
C GLY A 97 -19.96 -8.30 2.05
N LYS A 98 -19.72 -9.62 2.17
CA LYS A 98 -20.44 -10.65 1.37
C LYS A 98 -21.97 -10.61 1.51
N LYS A 99 -22.48 -10.00 2.59
CA LYS A 99 -23.92 -9.97 2.91
C LYS A 99 -24.61 -8.68 2.45
N ILE A 100 -23.88 -7.74 1.85
CA ILE A 100 -24.37 -6.40 1.55
C ILE A 100 -24.16 -6.10 0.07
N THR A 101 -25.26 -5.96 -0.68
CA THR A 101 -25.22 -5.42 -2.05
C THR A 101 -25.46 -3.91 -1.97
N LEU A 102 -24.51 -3.13 -2.48
CA LEU A 102 -24.56 -1.66 -2.44
C LEU A 102 -24.80 -1.08 -3.84
N SER A 103 -25.49 0.05 -3.92
CA SER A 103 -25.48 0.89 -5.13
C SER A 103 -24.07 1.44 -5.39
N LEU A 104 -23.80 1.94 -6.60
CA LEU A 104 -22.48 2.50 -6.93
C LEU A 104 -22.11 3.70 -6.03
N GLY A 105 -23.08 4.53 -5.65
CA GLY A 105 -22.85 5.67 -4.77
C GLY A 105 -22.53 5.23 -3.34
N GLU A 106 -23.28 4.27 -2.80
CA GLU A 106 -23.03 3.69 -1.48
C GLU A 106 -21.70 2.93 -1.44
N LEU A 107 -21.34 2.25 -2.54
CA LEU A 107 -20.06 1.55 -2.67
C LEU A 107 -18.88 2.54 -2.70
N ALA A 108 -19.02 3.65 -3.43
CA ALA A 108 -18.01 4.72 -3.42
C ALA A 108 -17.85 5.33 -2.02
N PHE A 109 -18.98 5.58 -1.34
CA PHE A 109 -19.00 6.12 0.02
C PHE A 109 -18.37 5.13 1.02
N ALA A 110 -18.78 3.85 0.99
CA ALA A 110 -18.20 2.80 1.81
C ALA A 110 -16.69 2.65 1.56
N GLY A 111 -16.28 2.69 0.28
CA GLY A 111 -14.87 2.71 -0.11
C GLY A 111 -14.10 3.86 0.53
N PHE A 112 -14.61 5.09 0.45
CA PHE A 112 -13.99 6.25 1.06
C PHE A 112 -13.89 6.13 2.60
N PHE A 113 -14.99 5.78 3.26
CA PHE A 113 -15.06 5.76 4.73
C PHE A 113 -14.30 4.58 5.33
N SER A 114 -14.24 3.44 4.64
CA SER A 114 -13.42 2.30 5.05
C SER A 114 -11.92 2.62 5.13
N ALA A 115 -11.46 3.65 4.39
CA ALA A 115 -10.09 4.11 4.45
C ALA A 115 -9.74 4.83 5.76
N ILE A 116 -10.71 5.38 6.51
CA ILE A 116 -10.43 6.21 7.69
C ILE A 116 -9.72 5.41 8.81
N PRO A 117 -10.27 4.27 9.29
CA PRO A 117 -9.61 3.51 10.36
C PRO A 117 -8.25 2.98 9.92
N THR A 118 -8.17 2.47 8.70
CA THR A 118 -6.92 1.99 8.09
C THR A 118 -5.87 3.09 8.04
N THR A 119 -6.25 4.30 7.63
CA THR A 119 -5.34 5.45 7.54
C THR A 119 -4.83 5.91 8.90
N LEU A 120 -5.65 5.84 9.95
CA LEU A 120 -5.22 6.22 11.30
C LEU A 120 -4.08 5.32 11.81
N VAL A 121 -4.12 4.03 11.46
CA VAL A 121 -3.07 3.06 11.81
C VAL A 121 -1.90 3.14 10.83
N ALA A 122 -2.19 3.22 9.53
CA ALA A 122 -1.17 3.20 8.48
C ALA A 122 -0.39 4.52 8.39
N GLY A 123 -1.01 5.67 8.63
CA GLY A 123 -0.41 7.00 8.46
C GLY A 123 0.95 7.17 9.17
N PRO A 124 1.06 6.86 10.48
CA PRO A 124 2.33 6.84 11.19
C PRO A 124 3.37 5.89 10.56
N ALA A 125 2.97 4.67 10.20
CA ALA A 125 3.85 3.67 9.59
C ALA A 125 4.33 4.11 8.19
N GLU A 126 3.45 4.74 7.41
CA GLU A 126 3.77 5.31 6.11
C GLU A 126 4.77 6.44 6.22
N ARG A 127 4.60 7.34 7.19
CA ARG A 127 5.57 8.41 7.43
C ARG A 127 6.95 7.84 7.74
N VAL A 128 7.03 6.83 8.61
CA VAL A 128 8.28 6.15 8.93
C VAL A 128 8.91 5.53 7.68
N LYS A 129 8.10 4.85 6.85
CA LYS A 129 8.54 4.30 5.56
C LYS A 129 9.09 5.40 4.64
N VAL A 130 8.37 6.50 4.46
CA VAL A 130 8.77 7.61 3.56
C VAL A 130 10.10 8.20 4.01
N LEU A 131 10.26 8.52 5.30
CA LEU A 131 11.50 9.09 5.83
C LEU A 131 12.70 8.15 5.64
N LEU A 132 12.51 6.84 5.77
CA LEU A 132 13.57 5.87 5.50
C LEU A 132 13.87 5.73 3.99
N GLN A 133 12.86 5.83 3.12
CA GLN A 133 13.02 5.69 1.66
C GLN A 133 13.77 6.87 1.03
N ILE A 134 13.61 8.09 1.57
CA ILE A 134 14.29 9.28 1.06
C ILE A 134 15.75 9.38 1.48
N GLN A 135 16.17 8.64 2.52
CA GLN A 135 17.59 8.53 2.87
C GLN A 135 18.33 7.92 1.69
N GLY A 136 19.27 8.66 1.09
CA GLY A 136 19.68 8.29 -0.27
C GLY A 136 19.87 9.45 -1.22
N GLN A 137 19.07 10.50 -1.04
CA GLN A 137 18.86 11.52 -2.06
C GLN A 137 19.80 12.73 -1.93
N GLY A 138 20.91 12.55 -1.22
CA GLY A 138 21.83 13.63 -0.80
C GLY A 138 21.79 13.81 0.72
N GLY A 139 22.93 14.20 1.32
CA GLY A 139 23.07 14.34 2.77
C GLY A 139 23.46 13.06 3.53
N GLN A 140 23.80 13.23 4.81
CA GLN A 140 24.12 12.14 5.74
C GLN A 140 22.87 11.34 6.12
N SER A 141 23.03 10.05 6.43
CA SER A 141 21.94 9.21 6.93
C SER A 141 21.50 9.71 8.32
N THR A 142 20.24 10.08 8.47
CA THR A 142 19.70 10.66 9.72
C THR A 142 19.12 9.61 10.65
N TYR A 143 18.66 8.49 10.10
CA TYR A 143 17.94 7.43 10.81
C TYR A 143 18.61 6.07 10.60
N ASN A 144 18.74 5.33 11.69
CA ASN A 144 19.30 3.98 11.71
C ASN A 144 18.25 2.88 11.48
N GLY A 145 16.96 3.23 11.56
CA GLY A 145 15.86 2.29 11.34
C GLY A 145 14.49 2.83 11.78
N PRO A 146 13.43 2.02 11.66
CA PRO A 146 12.06 2.46 11.96
C PRO A 146 11.85 2.95 13.39
N VAL A 147 12.45 2.27 14.38
CA VAL A 147 12.34 2.65 15.80
C VAL A 147 13.06 3.96 16.08
N ASP A 148 14.21 4.18 15.44
CA ASP A 148 14.98 5.42 15.56
C ASP A 148 14.22 6.61 14.96
N VAL A 149 13.55 6.41 13.81
CA VAL A 149 12.65 7.43 13.25
C VAL A 149 11.57 7.80 14.25
N VAL A 150 10.85 6.83 14.82
CA VAL A 150 9.77 7.11 15.79
C VAL A 150 10.31 7.86 17.01
N ARG A 151 11.46 7.42 17.55
CA ARG A 151 12.10 8.08 18.70
C ARG A 151 12.47 9.54 18.39
N GLN A 152 13.09 9.79 17.24
CA GLN A 152 13.48 11.14 16.84
C GLN A 152 12.27 12.04 16.57
N LEU A 153 11.25 11.53 15.88
CA LEU A 153 10.00 12.27 15.63
C LEU A 153 9.28 12.63 16.94
N TYR A 154 9.25 11.70 17.90
CA TYR A 154 8.66 11.97 19.20
C TYR A 154 9.42 13.05 19.97
N ARG A 155 10.76 13.06 19.90
CA ARG A 155 11.60 14.12 20.49
C ARG A 155 11.42 15.48 19.81
N GLU A 156 11.19 15.49 18.50
CA GLU A 156 11.01 16.71 17.70
C GLU A 156 9.67 17.42 18.00
N GLY A 157 8.58 16.65 18.16
CA GLY A 157 7.25 17.25 18.30
C GLY A 157 6.16 16.30 18.79
N GLY A 158 6.54 15.25 19.52
CA GLY A 158 5.64 14.28 20.12
C GLY A 158 4.77 13.53 19.10
N LEU A 159 3.56 13.17 19.52
CA LEU A 159 2.59 12.45 18.68
C LEU A 159 2.15 13.25 17.45
N ARG A 160 2.07 14.59 17.55
CA ARG A 160 1.75 15.44 16.40
C ARG A 160 2.80 15.31 15.30
N SER A 161 4.08 15.19 15.67
CA SER A 161 5.13 14.92 14.70
C SER A 161 4.93 13.54 14.07
N ILE A 162 4.68 12.47 14.83
CA ILE A 162 4.47 11.12 14.27
C ILE A 162 3.29 11.08 13.28
N PHE A 163 2.17 11.75 13.59
CA PHE A 163 0.95 11.74 12.78
C PHE A 163 0.91 12.82 11.68
N ARG A 164 1.92 13.70 11.56
CA ARG A 164 1.89 14.73 10.51
C ARG A 164 1.95 14.06 9.13
N GLY A 165 0.96 14.40 8.30
CA GLY A 165 0.74 13.79 7.00
C GLY A 165 -0.37 12.75 6.96
N THR A 166 -0.95 12.32 8.08
CA THR A 166 -2.06 11.35 8.09
C THR A 166 -3.29 11.86 7.34
N ALA A 167 -3.64 13.14 7.46
CA ALA A 167 -4.72 13.73 6.66
C ALA A 167 -4.42 13.72 5.15
N ALA A 168 -3.15 13.86 4.76
CA ALA A 168 -2.72 13.73 3.38
C ALA A 168 -2.78 12.27 2.89
N THR A 169 -2.50 11.31 3.77
CA THR A 169 -2.71 9.89 3.47
C THR A 169 -4.20 9.62 3.26
N LEU A 170 -5.10 10.20 4.06
CA LEU A 170 -6.54 10.01 3.87
C LEU A 170 -7.03 10.62 2.56
N ALA A 171 -6.51 11.80 2.19
CA ALA A 171 -6.81 12.44 0.90
C ALA A 171 -6.34 11.59 -0.31
N ARG A 172 -5.41 10.66 -0.11
CA ARG A 172 -5.02 9.65 -1.10
C ARG A 172 -5.92 8.42 -1.03
N ASP A 173 -6.09 7.86 0.17
CA ASP A 173 -6.70 6.54 0.37
C ASP A 173 -8.21 6.55 0.21
N GLY A 174 -8.90 7.60 0.67
CA GLY A 174 -10.35 7.71 0.53
C GLY A 174 -10.78 7.76 -0.94
N PRO A 175 -10.34 8.77 -1.72
CA PRO A 175 -10.69 8.86 -3.14
C PRO A 175 -10.16 7.69 -3.97
N GLY A 176 -8.96 7.18 -3.66
CA GLY A 176 -8.40 6.00 -4.31
C GLY A 176 -9.27 4.77 -4.09
N SER A 177 -9.68 4.49 -2.86
CA SER A 177 -10.54 3.35 -2.52
C SER A 177 -11.92 3.46 -3.17
N ALA A 178 -12.53 4.65 -3.16
CA ALA A 178 -13.79 4.90 -3.85
C ALA A 178 -13.68 4.60 -5.37
N ALA A 179 -12.63 5.11 -6.02
CA ALA A 179 -12.37 4.85 -7.43
C ALA A 179 -12.12 3.37 -7.72
N TYR A 180 -11.38 2.68 -6.85
CA TYR A 180 -11.12 1.25 -6.95
C TYR A 180 -12.43 0.45 -6.96
N PHE A 181 -13.27 0.62 -5.92
CA PHE A 181 -14.48 -0.18 -5.78
C PHE A 181 -15.51 0.10 -6.89
N VAL A 182 -15.69 1.37 -7.27
CA VAL A 182 -16.58 1.73 -8.39
C VAL A 182 -16.09 1.14 -9.70
N ALA A 183 -14.80 1.30 -10.02
CA ALA A 183 -14.23 0.77 -11.26
C ALA A 183 -14.29 -0.76 -11.30
N TYR A 184 -14.03 -1.43 -10.18
CA TYR A 184 -14.14 -2.88 -10.06
C TYR A 184 -15.58 -3.37 -10.34
N GLU A 185 -16.57 -2.74 -9.70
CA GLU A 185 -17.97 -3.10 -9.85
C GLU A 185 -18.50 -2.82 -11.26
N VAL A 186 -18.14 -1.68 -11.85
CA VAL A 186 -18.48 -1.35 -13.24
C VAL A 186 -17.82 -2.32 -14.21
N ALA A 187 -16.53 -2.62 -14.03
CA ALA A 187 -15.82 -3.56 -14.90
C ALA A 187 -16.42 -4.97 -14.81
N LYS A 188 -16.71 -5.46 -13.59
CA LYS A 188 -17.42 -6.73 -13.41
C LYS A 188 -18.75 -6.75 -14.16
N LYS A 189 -19.61 -5.75 -13.92
CA LYS A 189 -20.93 -5.66 -14.59
C LYS A 189 -20.84 -5.64 -16.11
N ARG A 190 -19.81 -5.00 -16.68
CA ARG A 190 -19.59 -4.94 -18.13
C ARG A 190 -19.01 -6.23 -18.71
N LEU A 191 -18.25 -6.97 -17.91
CA LEU A 191 -17.65 -8.25 -18.31
C LEU A 191 -18.59 -9.44 -18.08
N THR A 192 -19.65 -9.27 -17.28
CA THR A 192 -20.67 -10.30 -17.07
C THR A 192 -21.54 -10.46 -18.32
N PRO A 193 -21.60 -11.66 -18.93
CA PRO A 193 -22.51 -11.93 -20.05
C PRO A 193 -23.98 -11.71 -19.65
N ALA A 194 -24.80 -11.26 -20.60
CA ALA A 194 -26.23 -11.02 -20.35
C ALA A 194 -26.92 -12.31 -19.86
N GLY A 195 -27.64 -12.21 -18.74
CA GLY A 195 -28.33 -13.34 -18.10
C GLY A 195 -27.49 -14.16 -17.11
N SER A 196 -26.20 -13.83 -16.92
CA SER A 196 -25.33 -14.47 -15.92
C SER A 196 -25.23 -13.63 -14.64
N ASP A 197 -25.04 -14.27 -13.50
CA ASP A 197 -24.77 -13.58 -12.23
C ASP A 197 -23.31 -13.07 -12.20
N PRO A 198 -23.04 -11.78 -11.88
CA PRO A 198 -21.70 -11.25 -11.64
C PRO A 198 -20.87 -11.99 -10.58
N SER A 199 -21.49 -12.84 -9.75
CA SER A 199 -20.83 -13.75 -8.81
C SER A 199 -20.17 -14.95 -9.49
N GLN A 200 -20.58 -15.30 -10.71
CA GLN A 200 -20.10 -16.45 -11.49
C GLN A 200 -19.10 -16.08 -12.60
N LEU A 201 -18.53 -14.87 -12.54
CA LEU A 201 -17.50 -14.44 -13.49
C LEU A 201 -16.29 -15.38 -13.46
N ASN A 202 -15.79 -15.72 -14.65
CA ASN A 202 -14.55 -16.49 -14.77
C ASN A 202 -13.37 -15.69 -14.19
N LEU A 203 -12.32 -16.42 -13.80
CA LEU A 203 -11.13 -15.85 -13.17
C LEU A 203 -10.48 -14.74 -14.03
N SER A 204 -10.45 -14.90 -15.36
CA SER A 204 -9.88 -13.88 -16.25
C SER A 204 -10.64 -12.55 -16.22
N ALA A 205 -11.97 -12.58 -16.15
CA ALA A 205 -12.78 -11.37 -16.04
C ALA A 205 -12.59 -10.69 -14.67
N VAL A 206 -12.50 -11.47 -13.59
CA VAL A 206 -12.20 -10.95 -12.25
C VAL A 206 -10.81 -10.29 -12.19
N VAL A 207 -9.79 -10.93 -12.78
CA VAL A 207 -8.43 -10.39 -12.87
C VAL A 207 -8.41 -9.10 -13.69
N LEU A 208 -9.09 -9.06 -14.84
CA LEU A 208 -9.18 -7.87 -15.67
C LEU A 208 -9.90 -6.71 -14.94
N ALA A 209 -11.02 -7.00 -14.28
CA ALA A 209 -11.75 -6.02 -13.48
C ALA A 209 -10.89 -5.46 -12.34
N GLY A 210 -10.14 -6.33 -11.63
CA GLY A 210 -9.19 -5.91 -10.59
C GLY A 210 -8.05 -5.05 -11.14
N GLY A 211 -7.52 -5.39 -12.32
CA GLY A 211 -6.50 -4.59 -13.01
C GLY A 211 -7.00 -3.19 -13.38
N LEU A 212 -8.18 -3.09 -13.99
CA LEU A 212 -8.82 -1.82 -14.34
C LEU A 212 -9.11 -0.97 -13.10
N ALA A 213 -9.59 -1.60 -12.02
CA ALA A 213 -9.79 -0.96 -10.74
C ALA A 213 -8.50 -0.39 -10.15
N GLY A 214 -7.40 -1.14 -10.22
CA GLY A 214 -6.08 -0.68 -9.80
C GLY A 214 -5.58 0.53 -10.60
N VAL A 215 -5.79 0.54 -11.92
CA VAL A 215 -5.44 1.69 -12.78
C VAL A 215 -6.28 2.92 -12.40
N ALA A 216 -7.59 2.75 -12.21
CA ALA A 216 -8.48 3.84 -11.80
C ALA A 216 -8.07 4.41 -10.42
N MET A 217 -7.82 3.54 -9.45
CA MET A 217 -7.34 3.91 -8.11
C MET A 217 -6.09 4.77 -8.18
N TRP A 218 -5.04 4.31 -8.85
CA TRP A 218 -3.77 5.04 -8.91
C TRP A 218 -3.87 6.31 -9.75
N SER A 219 -4.73 6.35 -10.77
CA SER A 219 -4.97 7.58 -11.55
C SER A 219 -5.54 8.70 -10.68
N VAL A 220 -6.39 8.35 -9.70
CA VAL A 220 -6.91 9.31 -8.71
C VAL A 220 -5.93 9.55 -7.56
N ALA A 221 -5.22 8.51 -7.11
CA ALA A 221 -4.39 8.55 -5.91
C ALA A 221 -3.00 9.19 -6.12
N ILE A 222 -2.45 9.20 -7.34
CA ILE A 222 -1.07 9.70 -7.54
C ILE A 222 -0.90 11.19 -7.19
N PRO A 223 -1.74 12.12 -7.65
CA PRO A 223 -1.63 13.53 -7.27
C PRO A 223 -1.59 13.78 -5.75
N PRO A 224 -2.55 13.27 -4.94
CA PRO A 224 -2.46 13.41 -3.48
C PRO A 224 -1.29 12.61 -2.88
N ASP A 225 -0.86 11.49 -3.46
CA ASP A 225 0.31 10.73 -2.99
C ASP A 225 1.61 11.54 -3.11
N VAL A 226 1.79 12.32 -4.18
CA VAL A 226 2.94 13.24 -4.31
C VAL A 226 2.96 14.25 -3.16
N ILE A 227 1.82 14.90 -2.90
CA ILE A 227 1.70 15.92 -1.85
C ILE A 227 1.90 15.30 -0.47
N LYS A 228 1.30 14.13 -0.23
CA LYS A 228 1.51 13.35 1.00
C LYS A 228 2.98 13.04 1.22
N SER A 229 3.68 12.50 0.21
CA SER A 229 5.09 12.12 0.34
C SER A 229 5.96 13.34 0.64
N ARG A 230 5.74 14.46 -0.05
CA ARG A 230 6.45 15.74 0.21
C ARG A 230 6.18 16.30 1.59
N LEU A 231 4.91 16.29 2.03
CA LEU A 231 4.52 16.79 3.34
C LEU A 231 5.10 15.96 4.48
N GLN A 232 5.14 14.63 4.32
CA GLN A 232 5.71 13.69 5.31
C GLN A 232 7.24 13.74 5.36
N SER A 233 7.91 14.02 4.24
CA SER A 233 9.38 14.09 4.16
C SER A 233 9.98 15.45 4.50
N ALA A 234 9.21 16.52 4.38
CA ALA A 234 9.74 17.87 4.50
C ALA A 234 10.08 18.22 5.96
N PRO A 235 11.17 18.98 6.20
CA PRO A 235 11.47 19.52 7.52
C PRO A 235 10.27 20.22 8.15
N SER A 236 10.17 20.16 9.48
CA SER A 236 9.13 20.86 10.22
C SER A 236 9.13 22.36 9.90
N GLY A 237 7.94 22.94 9.72
CA GLY A 237 7.77 24.34 9.30
C GLY A 237 7.78 24.61 7.78
N THR A 238 8.23 23.67 6.94
CA THR A 238 8.26 23.88 5.47
C THR A 238 6.87 24.11 4.86
N TYR A 239 5.89 23.36 5.35
CA TYR A 239 4.50 23.39 4.89
C TYR A 239 3.56 23.52 6.09
N SER A 240 2.56 24.39 5.99
CA SER A 240 1.53 24.54 7.02
C SER A 240 0.46 23.45 6.94
N GLY A 241 0.33 22.77 5.79
CA GLY A 241 -0.62 21.67 5.60
C GLY A 241 -0.65 21.18 4.15
N PHE A 242 -1.63 20.33 3.84
CA PHE A 242 -1.79 19.73 2.51
C PHE A 242 -1.96 20.78 1.42
N ILE A 243 -2.86 21.75 1.60
CA ILE A 243 -3.15 22.79 0.61
C ILE A 243 -1.94 23.70 0.35
N ASP A 244 -1.21 24.09 1.40
CA ASP A 244 0.02 24.88 1.27
C ASP A 244 1.11 24.10 0.53
N CYS A 245 1.26 22.80 0.84
CA CYS A 245 2.17 21.91 0.13
C CYS A 245 1.81 21.79 -1.36
N THR A 246 0.52 21.66 -1.69
CA THR A 246 0.02 21.65 -3.06
C THR A 246 0.35 22.95 -3.80
N ARG A 247 0.00 24.11 -3.21
CA ARG A 247 0.25 25.42 -3.83
C ARG A 247 1.74 25.64 -4.09
N LYS A 248 2.59 25.41 -3.09
CA LYS A 248 4.05 25.54 -3.22
C LYS A 248 4.63 24.56 -4.23
N THR A 249 4.12 23.33 -4.29
CA THR A 249 4.55 22.33 -5.28
C THR A 249 4.22 22.77 -6.70
N ILE A 250 2.99 23.21 -6.96
CA ILE A 250 2.57 23.67 -8.29
C ILE A 250 3.34 24.92 -8.69
N ALA A 251 3.50 25.88 -7.78
CA ALA A 251 4.23 27.12 -8.04
C ALA A 251 5.71 26.89 -8.37
N LYS A 252 6.36 25.93 -7.71
CA LYS A 252 7.80 25.66 -7.88
C LYS A 252 8.11 24.68 -9.00
N ASP A 253 7.36 23.58 -9.10
CA ASP A 253 7.69 22.45 -9.96
C ASP A 253 6.67 22.22 -11.09
N GLY A 254 5.59 23.02 -11.13
CA GLY A 254 4.51 22.92 -12.10
C GLY A 254 3.51 21.79 -11.83
N VAL A 255 2.38 21.82 -12.54
CA VAL A 255 1.28 20.85 -12.36
C VAL A 255 1.70 19.41 -12.69
N LYS A 256 2.62 19.23 -13.65
CA LYS A 256 3.14 17.91 -14.02
C LYS A 256 3.88 17.22 -12.87
N ALA A 257 4.36 17.97 -11.87
CA ALA A 257 5.01 17.39 -10.70
C ALA A 257 4.09 16.48 -9.87
N LEU A 258 2.77 16.71 -9.92
CA LEU A 258 1.76 15.89 -9.23
C LEU A 258 1.67 14.46 -9.79
N TRP A 259 2.25 14.20 -10.96
CA TRP A 259 2.22 12.88 -11.60
C TRP A 259 3.55 12.13 -11.48
N LYS A 260 4.53 12.69 -10.76
CA LYS A 260 5.80 12.01 -10.51
C LYS A 260 5.57 10.71 -9.74
N GLY A 261 6.18 9.63 -10.23
CA GLY A 261 6.02 8.30 -9.65
C GLY A 261 4.87 7.47 -10.23
N PHE A 262 4.04 8.01 -11.13
CA PHE A 262 2.98 7.24 -11.81
C PHE A 262 3.55 5.99 -12.52
N GLY A 263 4.62 6.15 -13.30
CA GLY A 263 5.28 5.05 -14.01
C GLY A 263 5.73 3.92 -13.09
N PRO A 264 6.56 4.17 -12.05
CA PRO A 264 6.92 3.16 -11.06
C PRO A 264 5.73 2.51 -10.36
N ALA A 265 4.66 3.27 -10.05
CA ALA A 265 3.46 2.71 -9.42
C ALA A 265 2.74 1.72 -10.34
N MET A 266 2.63 2.03 -11.63
CA MET A 266 2.06 1.11 -12.64
C MET A 266 2.96 -0.09 -12.89
N ALA A 267 4.27 0.13 -13.03
CA ALA A 267 5.25 -0.93 -13.24
C ALA A 267 5.32 -1.92 -12.06
N ARG A 268 5.02 -1.46 -10.84
CA ARG A 268 4.93 -2.31 -9.65
C ARG A 268 3.78 -3.31 -9.71
N ALA A 269 2.66 -2.94 -10.33
CA ALA A 269 1.40 -3.65 -10.18
C ALA A 269 1.52 -5.13 -10.61
N PHE A 270 2.07 -5.37 -11.79
CA PHE A 270 2.18 -6.74 -12.32
C PHE A 270 3.17 -7.61 -11.51
N PRO A 271 4.44 -7.22 -11.29
CA PRO A 271 5.38 -8.05 -10.54
C PRO A 271 4.97 -8.30 -9.09
N ALA A 272 4.44 -7.29 -8.40
CA ALA A 272 4.02 -7.44 -7.01
C ALA A 272 2.83 -8.41 -6.88
N ASN A 273 1.83 -8.28 -7.76
CA ASN A 273 0.67 -9.18 -7.76
C ASN A 273 1.08 -10.62 -8.13
N ALA A 274 1.94 -10.79 -9.14
CA ALA A 274 2.46 -12.12 -9.50
C ALA A 274 3.18 -12.78 -8.32
N ALA A 275 4.02 -12.02 -7.61
CA ALA A 275 4.71 -12.50 -6.41
C ALA A 275 3.73 -12.88 -5.28
N THR A 276 2.64 -12.12 -5.11
CA THR A 276 1.57 -12.48 -4.16
C THR A 276 0.95 -13.82 -4.52
N PHE A 277 0.50 -14.00 -5.76
CA PHE A 277 -0.15 -15.24 -6.18
C PHE A 277 0.78 -16.45 -6.07
N LEU A 278 2.03 -16.31 -6.52
CA LEU A 278 3.03 -17.36 -6.38
C LEU A 278 3.31 -17.70 -4.91
N GLY A 279 3.42 -16.67 -4.04
CA GLY A 279 3.63 -16.86 -2.61
C GLY A 279 2.47 -17.58 -1.94
N VAL A 280 1.22 -17.20 -2.24
CA VAL A 280 0.02 -17.87 -1.72
C VAL A 280 -0.06 -19.31 -2.22
N GLU A 281 0.10 -19.55 -3.52
CA GLU A 281 -0.05 -20.88 -4.13
C GLU A 281 1.02 -21.85 -3.62
N ALA A 282 2.28 -21.43 -3.58
CA ALA A 282 3.38 -22.26 -3.12
C ALA A 282 3.26 -22.60 -1.62
N SER A 283 2.92 -21.61 -0.79
CA SER A 283 2.74 -21.84 0.65
C SER A 283 1.51 -22.69 0.96
N LYS A 284 0.40 -22.49 0.24
CA LYS A 284 -0.81 -23.30 0.41
C LYS A 284 -0.53 -24.77 0.11
N LYS A 285 0.13 -25.09 -1.02
CA LYS A 285 0.52 -26.47 -1.35
C LYS A 285 1.43 -27.10 -0.29
N LEU A 286 2.38 -26.35 0.25
CA LEU A 286 3.28 -26.86 1.29
C LEU A 286 2.54 -27.12 2.61
N LEU A 287 1.63 -26.23 3.00
CA LEU A 287 0.86 -26.37 4.24
C LEU A 287 -0.20 -27.47 4.13
N GLU A 288 -0.90 -27.60 3.00
CA GLU A 288 -1.86 -28.69 2.76
C GLU A 288 -1.21 -30.07 2.68
N ASN A 289 0.09 -30.15 2.35
CA ASN A 289 0.85 -31.39 2.41
C ASN A 289 1.40 -31.70 3.81
N ALA A 290 1.37 -30.73 4.73
CA ALA A 290 1.94 -30.85 6.08
C ALA A 290 0.88 -31.07 7.17
N PHE A 291 -0.39 -30.75 6.89
CA PHE A 291 -1.56 -30.99 7.74
C PHE A 291 -2.48 -32.02 7.09
#